data_AF-A0A8J3QBY6-F1
#
_entry.id   AF-A0A8J3QBY6-F1
#
_cell.length_a   1.000
_cell.length_b   1.000
_cell.length_c   1.000
_cell.angle_alpha   90.00
_cell.angle_beta   90.00
_cell.angle_gamma   90.00
#
_symmetry.space_group_name_H-M   'P 1'
#
loop_
_entity.id
_entity.type
_entity.pdbx_description
1 polymer ?
#
loop_
_entity_poly.entity_id
_entity_poly.type
_entity_poly.pdbx_seq_one_letter_code
_entity_poly.pdbx_strand_id
1 'polypeptide(L)' 'MIAMLATYGDRTADQVRERIDSLELAWLIHQVEQRHGVVLDLDDDSLAEMSTVDGSLAVLNKVLTGG' A
#
# COMPACT_ATOMS: atom_id res chain seq x y z
N MET A 1 3.03 2.23 7.92
CA MET A 1 2.51 1.47 6.78
C MET A 1 2.48 -0.02 7.01
N ILE A 2 3.60 -0.66 7.40
CA ILE A 2 3.61 -2.11 7.75
C ILE A 2 2.53 -2.44 8.80
N ALA A 3 2.35 -1.58 9.81
CA ALA A 3 1.27 -1.74 10.80
C ALA A 3 -0.16 -1.63 10.23
N MET A 4 -0.38 -0.88 9.13
CA MET A 4 -1.70 -0.79 8.48
C MET A 4 -2.00 -2.02 7.63
N LEU A 5 -0.98 -2.55 6.96
CA LEU A 5 -1.06 -3.83 6.23
C LEU A 5 -1.28 -4.99 7.20
N ALA A 6 -0.64 -4.99 8.38
CA ALA A 6 -0.85 -6.00 9.42
C ALA A 6 -2.29 -5.99 9.99
N THR A 7 -2.96 -4.84 10.00
CA THR A 7 -4.38 -4.73 10.42
C THR A 7 -5.32 -5.44 9.43
N TYR A 8 -4.97 -5.48 8.15
CA TYR A 8 -5.73 -6.22 7.13
C TYR A 8 -5.21 -7.65 7.07
N GLY A 9 -5.89 -8.57 7.78
CA GLY A 9 -5.63 -10.00 7.70
C GLY A 9 -5.23 -10.70 9.00
N ASP A 10 -5.13 -9.97 10.12
CA ASP A 10 -4.75 -10.50 11.45
C ASP A 10 -3.42 -11.29 11.39
N ARG A 11 -2.43 -10.72 10.69
CA ARG A 11 -1.12 -11.35 10.44
C ARG A 11 0.01 -10.47 10.97
N THR A 12 1.06 -11.12 11.44
CA THR A 12 2.30 -10.45 11.84
C THR A 12 2.99 -9.83 10.62
N ALA A 13 3.80 -8.78 10.81
CA ALA A 13 4.54 -8.10 9.74
C ALA A 13 5.39 -9.07 8.88
N ASP A 14 5.84 -10.17 9.48
CA ASP A 14 6.60 -11.28 8.86
C ASP A 14 5.73 -12.23 8.00
N GLN A 15 4.40 -12.23 8.23
CA GLN A 15 3.41 -13.02 7.50
C GLN A 15 2.58 -12.21 6.49
N VAL A 16 2.83 -10.91 6.37
CA VAL A 16 2.30 -10.15 5.24
C VAL A 16 2.95 -10.78 4.00
N ARG A 17 2.14 -11.51 3.23
CA ARG A 17 2.60 -12.27 2.08
C ARG A 17 3.44 -11.37 1.17
N GLU A 18 4.47 -11.92 0.55
CA GLU A 18 5.26 -11.22 -0.49
C GLU A 18 4.38 -10.58 -1.58
N ARG A 19 3.12 -11.03 -1.72
CA ARG A 19 2.14 -10.51 -2.67
C ARG A 19 0.88 -9.97 -1.99
N ILE A 20 0.41 -8.83 -2.47
CA ILE A 20 -0.81 -8.14 -2.07
C ILE A 20 -1.88 -8.43 -3.13
N ASP A 21 -3.06 -8.89 -2.70
CA ASP A 21 -4.20 -9.10 -3.61
C ASP A 21 -4.86 -7.76 -4.00
N SER A 22 -5.51 -7.67 -5.17
CA SER A 22 -6.08 -6.40 -5.67
C SER A 22 -7.07 -5.73 -4.72
N LEU A 23 -7.80 -6.51 -3.91
CA LEU A 23 -8.71 -5.96 -2.90
C LEU A 23 -7.97 -5.35 -1.70
N GLU A 24 -6.89 -6.01 -1.25
CA GLU A 24 -6.02 -5.52 -0.18
C GLU A 24 -5.34 -4.22 -0.62
N LEU A 25 -4.88 -4.19 -1.87
CA LEU A 25 -4.28 -3.01 -2.49
C LEU A 25 -5.27 -1.84 -2.56
N ALA A 26 -6.49 -2.09 -3.05
CA ALA A 26 -7.53 -1.06 -3.13
C ALA A 26 -7.88 -0.51 -1.74
N TRP A 27 -7.97 -1.37 -0.72
CA TRP A 27 -8.20 -0.94 0.66
C TRP A 27 -7.05 -0.12 1.21
N LEU A 28 -5.79 -0.51 0.95
CA LEU A 28 -4.60 0.21 1.40
C LEU A 28 -4.56 1.62 0.82
N ILE A 29 -4.77 1.75 -0.50
CA ILE A 29 -4.81 3.05 -1.20
C ILE A 29 -5.87 3.93 -0.55
N HIS A 30 -7.09 3.42 -0.41
CA HIS A 30 -8.20 4.17 0.17
C HIS A 30 -7.93 4.61 1.63
N GLN A 31 -7.26 3.79 2.44
CA GLN A 31 -6.87 4.17 3.80
C GLN A 31 -5.79 5.25 3.84
N VAL A 32 -4.81 5.19 2.93
CA VAL A 32 -3.78 6.22 2.83
C VAL A 32 -4.39 7.56 2.40
N GLU A 33 -5.25 7.54 1.39
CA GLU A 33 -5.99 8.72 0.92
C GLU A 33 -6.81 9.37 2.04
N GLN A 34 -7.60 8.58 2.77
CA GLN A 34 -8.39 9.09 3.90
C GLN A 34 -7.51 9.64 5.03
N ARG A 35 -6.38 8.99 5.32
CA ARG A 35 -5.48 9.40 6.42
C ARG A 35 -4.72 10.68 6.12
N HIS A 36 -4.29 10.86 4.87
CA HIS A 36 -3.51 12.02 4.44
C HIS A 36 -4.37 13.13 3.82
N GLY A 37 -5.65 12.85 3.52
CA GLY A 37 -6.55 13.80 2.86
C GLY A 37 -6.15 14.10 1.43
N VAL A 38 -5.49 13.16 0.75
CA VAL A 38 -4.99 13.29 -0.63
C VAL A 38 -5.64 12.23 -1.51
N VAL A 39 -5.66 12.47 -2.82
CA VAL A 39 -5.96 11.45 -3.83
C VAL A 39 -4.63 11.01 -4.42
N LEU A 40 -4.33 9.72 -4.39
CA LEU A 40 -3.10 9.20 -4.94
C LEU A 40 -3.27 9.01 -6.45
N ASP A 41 -2.49 9.74 -7.23
CA ASP A 41 -2.41 9.54 -8.68
C ASP A 41 -1.43 8.41 -8.96
N LEU A 42 -1.96 7.20 -9.16
CA LEU A 42 -1.19 5.96 -9.34
C LEU A 42 -1.46 5.39 -10.73
N ASP A 43 -0.42 5.38 -11.57
CA ASP A 43 -0.46 4.72 -12.87
C ASP A 43 -0.43 3.19 -12.73
N ASP A 44 -0.78 2.48 -13.80
CA ASP A 44 -0.76 1.00 -13.85
C ASP A 44 0.60 0.39 -13.46
N ASP A 45 1.72 1.04 -13.80
CA ASP A 45 3.07 0.61 -13.39
C ASP A 45 3.25 0.70 -11.87
N SER A 46 2.73 1.76 -11.25
CA SER A 46 2.75 1.91 -9.79
C SER A 46 1.89 0.83 -9.15
N LEU A 47 0.68 0.58 -9.67
CA LEU A 47 -0.21 -0.47 -9.17
C LEU A 47 0.41 -1.88 -9.31
N ALA A 48 1.15 -2.13 -10.38
CA ALA A 48 1.87 -3.38 -10.58
C ALA A 48 3.01 -3.56 -9.55
N GLU A 49 3.79 -2.51 -9.27
CA GLU A 49 4.84 -2.52 -8.25
C GLU A 49 4.26 -2.74 -6.84
N MET A 50 3.09 -2.14 -6.58
CA MET A 50 2.32 -2.31 -5.34
C MET A 50 1.73 -3.72 -5.15
N SER A 51 1.85 -4.63 -6.13
CA SER A 51 1.46 -6.04 -5.97
C SER A 51 2.32 -6.79 -4.95
N THR A 52 3.36 -6.16 -4.42
CA THR A 52 4.19 -6.65 -3.32
C THR A 52 4.19 -5.66 -2.16
N VAL A 53 4.48 -6.14 -0.95
CA VAL A 53 4.53 -5.29 0.25
C VAL A 53 5.63 -4.25 0.16
N ASP A 54 6.82 -4.67 -0.24
CA ASP A 54 7.97 -3.78 -0.40
C ASP A 54 7.73 -2.74 -1.49
N GLY A 55 7.19 -3.15 -2.65
CA GLY A 55 6.84 -2.22 -3.73
C GLY A 55 5.73 -1.26 -3.32
N SER A 56 4.73 -1.74 -2.56
CA SER A 56 3.71 -0.88 -1.96
C SER A 56 4.29 0.18 -1.03
N LEU A 57 5.23 -0.21 -0.17
CA LEU A 57 5.92 0.75 0.69
C LEU A 57 6.75 1.75 -0.11
N ALA A 58 7.48 1.29 -1.12
CA ALA A 58 8.34 2.14 -1.95
C ALA A 58 7.52 3.20 -2.70
N VAL A 59 6.45 2.79 -3.39
CA VAL A 59 5.57 3.68 -4.15
C VAL A 59 4.91 4.68 -3.22
N LEU A 60 4.24 4.22 -2.17
CA LEU A 60 3.52 5.13 -1.28
C LEU A 60 4.47 6.09 -0.55
N ASN A 61 5.68 5.65 -0.16
CA ASN A 61 6.68 6.54 0.42
C ASN A 61 7.14 7.61 -0.58
N LYS A 62 7.34 7.24 -1.85
CA LYS A 62 7.68 8.20 -2.91
C LYS A 62 6.58 9.25 -3.12
N VAL A 63 5.32 8.84 -3.14
CA VAL A 63 4.18 9.75 -3.37
C VAL A 63 3.91 10.64 -2.15
N LEU A 64 4.01 10.10 -0.94
CA LEU A 64 3.71 10.83 0.30
C LEU A 64 4.82 11.78 0.77
N THR A 65 6.08 11.47 0.48
CA THR A 65 7.22 12.29 0.94
C THR A 65 7.55 13.44 -0.03
N GLY A 66 6.81 13.54 -1.14
CA GLY A 66 7.00 14.54 -2.18
C GLY A 66 8.07 14.11 -3.18
N GLY A 67 7.63 13.80 -4.39
CA GLY A 67 8.41 14.12 -5.59
C GLY A 67 8.40 15.63 -5.81
#